data_AF-A0A7M7NES6-F1
#
_entry.id   AF-A0A7M7NES6-F1
#
_cell.length_a   1.000
_cell.length_b   1.000
_cell.length_c   1.000
_cell.angle_alpha   90.00
_cell.angle_beta   90.00
_cell.angle_gamma   90.00
#
_symmetry.space_group_name_H-M   'P 1'
#
loop_
_entity.id
_entity.type
_entity.pdbx_description
1 polymer ?
#
loop_
_entity_poly.entity_id
_entity_poly.type
_entity_poly.pdbx_seq_one_letter_code
_entity_poly.pdbx_strand_id
1 'polypeptide(L)'
;MDKFEAIFVIFLLTWAAVSVFGSSPDISTTAGDTVNIPCVFGEGTLRNIYWYYNDGTGPQKILFLREGVLAIDPEYADRANLQNDNATLILKDIAVADEGIYRCDVDRQGQTPVPNINTKLNVFMITNCTGESASCIIQANQSPPLPAYSPTFILLKIPNSFGTRMEKVYHILMK
;
A
#
# COMPACT_ATOMS: atom_id res chain seq x y z
N MET A 1 57.72 6.01 1.71
CA MET A 1 56.39 6.33 2.25
C MET A 1 55.99 7.68 1.68
N ASP A 2 55.53 7.71 0.42
CA ASP A 2 54.82 8.89 -0.08
C ASP A 2 53.34 8.67 0.21
N LYS A 3 52.94 9.28 1.32
CA LYS A 3 51.65 9.15 2.02
C LYS A 3 50.42 9.55 1.18
N PHE A 4 50.59 9.93 -0.08
CA PHE A 4 49.54 10.44 -0.95
C PHE A 4 48.82 9.37 -1.77
N GLU A 5 49.52 8.30 -2.18
CA GLU A 5 48.92 7.25 -3.03
C GLU A 5 47.94 6.34 -2.27
N ALA A 6 48.16 6.12 -0.96
CA ALA A 6 47.28 5.29 -0.14
C ALA A 6 45.96 5.99 0.23
N ILE A 7 45.94 7.33 0.28
CA ILE A 7 44.76 8.11 0.68
C ILE A 7 43.74 8.16 -0.47
N PHE A 8 44.20 8.20 -1.72
CA PHE A 8 43.32 8.24 -2.90
C PHE A 8 42.50 6.95 -3.07
N VAL A 9 43.05 5.80 -2.70
CA VAL A 9 42.36 4.50 -2.78
C VAL A 9 41.23 4.39 -1.75
N ILE A 10 41.37 5.02 -0.58
CA ILE A 10 40.37 4.96 0.49
C ILE A 10 39.14 5.82 0.15
N PHE A 11 39.33 6.98 -0.48
CA PHE A 11 38.22 7.85 -0.91
C PHE A 11 37.37 7.25 -2.04
N LEU A 12 37.95 6.35 -2.86
CA LEU A 12 37.22 5.67 -3.94
C LEU A 12 36.33 4.52 -3.45
N LEU A 13 36.53 4.01 -2.22
CA LEU A 13 35.80 2.85 -1.69
C LEU A 13 34.53 3.19 -0.89
N THR A 14 34.28 4.45 -0.53
CA THR A 14 33.15 4.82 0.35
C THR A 14 31.97 5.49 -0.35
N TRP A 15 31.95 5.54 -1.68
CA TRP A 15 30.85 6.17 -2.44
C TRP A 15 29.71 5.19 -2.80
N ALA A 16 29.77 3.92 -2.37
CA ALA A 16 28.60 3.04 -2.50
C ALA A 16 27.57 3.44 -1.44
N ALA A 17 26.94 4.60 -1.60
CA ALA A 17 25.64 4.87 -1.00
C ALA A 17 24.69 3.84 -1.59
N VAL A 18 24.44 2.76 -0.84
CA VAL A 18 23.32 1.86 -1.12
C VAL A 18 22.07 2.68 -0.86
N SER A 19 21.54 3.30 -1.91
CA SER A 19 20.18 3.79 -1.90
C SER A 19 19.26 2.59 -1.83
N VAL A 20 18.66 2.35 -0.67
CA VAL A 20 17.48 1.51 -0.58
C VAL A 20 16.39 2.25 -1.34
N PHE A 21 16.20 1.90 -2.61
CA PHE A 21 14.98 2.25 -3.33
C PHE A 21 13.87 1.47 -2.65
N GLY A 22 13.17 2.13 -1.71
CA GLY A 22 11.93 1.61 -1.19
C GLY A 22 10.95 1.53 -2.34
N SER A 23 10.72 0.33 -2.87
CA SER A 23 9.59 0.09 -3.76
C SER A 23 8.33 0.41 -2.95
N SER A 24 7.58 1.43 -3.34
CA SER A 24 6.24 1.65 -2.79
C SER A 24 5.43 0.38 -3.04
N PRO A 25 4.88 -0.27 -1.99
CA PRO A 25 4.08 -1.45 -2.20
C PRO A 25 2.84 -1.09 -3.02
N ASP A 26 2.58 -1.91 -4.04
CA ASP A 26 1.35 -1.87 -4.82
C ASP A 26 0.45 -3.01 -4.33
N ILE A 27 -0.73 -2.66 -3.81
CA ILE A 27 -1.73 -3.62 -3.35
C ILE A 27 -2.99 -3.53 -4.21
N SER A 28 -3.76 -4.61 -4.20
CA SER A 28 -4.92 -4.80 -5.05
C SER A 28 -6.06 -5.40 -4.25
N THR A 29 -7.27 -4.88 -4.41
CA THR A 29 -8.48 -5.38 -3.71
C THR A 29 -9.71 -5.23 -4.60
N THR A 30 -10.85 -5.79 -4.18
CA THR A 30 -12.10 -5.65 -4.90
C THR A 30 -13.06 -4.71 -4.17
N ALA A 31 -13.92 -4.04 -4.92
CA ALA A 31 -14.91 -3.14 -4.33
C ALA A 31 -15.83 -3.91 -3.35
N GLY A 32 -16.07 -3.33 -2.18
CA GLY A 32 -16.80 -3.91 -1.06
C GLY A 32 -15.94 -4.66 -0.04
N ASP A 33 -14.65 -4.89 -0.33
CA ASP A 33 -13.74 -5.54 0.62
C ASP A 33 -13.29 -4.60 1.76
N THR A 34 -12.63 -5.20 2.76
CA THR A 34 -11.79 -4.49 3.73
C THR A 34 -10.32 -4.71 3.38
N VAL A 35 -9.56 -3.63 3.29
CA VAL A 35 -8.13 -3.66 2.98
C VAL A 35 -7.29 -3.21 4.19
N ASN A 36 -6.12 -3.82 4.31
CA ASN A 36 -5.10 -3.44 5.29
C ASN A 36 -3.91 -2.84 4.52
N ILE A 37 -3.71 -1.53 4.65
CA ILE A 37 -2.67 -0.78 3.96
C ILE A 37 -1.47 -0.64 4.92
N PRO A 38 -0.35 -1.35 4.68
CA PRO A 38 0.78 -1.36 5.60
C PRO A 38 1.57 -0.05 5.55
N CYS A 39 2.09 0.38 6.70
CA CYS A 39 3.09 1.44 6.80
C CYS A 39 4.44 0.85 7.23
N VAL A 40 5.40 0.77 6.31
CA VAL A 40 6.71 0.15 6.59
C VAL A 40 7.77 1.23 6.80
N PHE A 41 8.13 1.46 8.07
CA PHE A 41 9.04 2.56 8.48
C PHE A 41 10.33 2.08 9.18
N GLY A 42 10.60 0.78 9.18
CA GLY A 42 11.78 0.18 9.82
C GLY A 42 11.67 0.09 11.35
N GLU A 43 12.79 -0.21 12.02
CA GLU A 43 12.82 -0.43 13.47
C GLU A 43 12.62 0.85 14.29
N GLY A 44 12.14 0.69 15.52
CA GLY A 44 11.95 1.76 16.50
C GLY A 44 10.56 1.75 17.13
N THR A 45 10.41 2.51 18.21
CA THR A 45 9.12 2.66 18.90
C THR A 45 8.30 3.76 18.24
N LEU A 46 7.14 3.39 17.69
CA LEU A 46 6.18 4.33 17.12
C LEU A 46 5.74 5.34 18.19
N ARG A 47 5.81 6.64 17.86
CA ARG A 47 5.29 7.73 18.70
C ARG A 47 4.06 8.36 18.06
N ASN A 48 4.17 8.74 16.80
CA ASN A 48 3.08 9.31 16.02
C ASN A 48 3.03 8.68 14.63
N ILE A 49 1.83 8.51 14.09
CA ILE A 49 1.60 8.21 12.68
C ILE A 49 0.45 9.05 12.15
N TYR A 50 0.58 9.51 10.91
CA TYR A 50 -0.44 10.26 10.21
C TYR A 50 -0.70 9.58 8.88
N TRP A 51 -1.97 9.33 8.58
CA TRP A 51 -2.40 8.73 7.31
C TRP A 51 -3.10 9.77 6.45
N TYR A 52 -2.75 9.74 5.17
CA TYR A 52 -3.32 10.61 4.15
C TYR A 52 -3.71 9.80 2.91
N TYR A 53 -4.80 10.20 2.28
CA TYR A 53 -5.17 9.80 0.93
C TYR A 53 -4.72 10.90 -0.04
N ASN A 54 -4.22 10.52 -1.21
CA ASN A 54 -3.84 11.45 -2.26
C ASN A 54 -4.46 11.00 -3.59
N ASP A 55 -5.47 11.76 -4.02
CA ASP A 55 -6.19 11.64 -5.28
C ASP A 55 -5.62 12.54 -6.40
N GLY A 56 -4.48 13.20 -6.15
CA GLY A 56 -3.87 14.16 -7.06
C GLY A 56 -4.26 15.62 -6.81
N THR A 57 -5.21 15.91 -5.90
CA THR A 57 -5.54 17.28 -5.48
C THR A 57 -4.75 17.76 -4.26
N GLY A 58 -4.09 16.83 -3.55
CA GLY A 58 -3.30 17.06 -2.36
C GLY A 58 -3.53 15.99 -1.28
N PRO A 59 -2.74 15.98 -0.20
CA PRO A 59 -2.93 15.02 0.88
C PRO A 59 -4.16 15.35 1.73
N GLN A 60 -5.18 14.50 1.64
CA GLN A 60 -6.39 14.52 2.46
C GLN A 60 -6.15 13.66 3.70
N LYS A 61 -6.44 14.16 4.90
CA LYS A 61 -6.17 13.43 6.14
C LYS A 61 -7.22 12.36 6.38
N ILE A 62 -6.78 11.14 6.67
CA ILE A 62 -7.67 10.02 7.02
C ILE A 62 -7.78 9.89 8.53
N LEU A 63 -6.64 9.73 9.20
CA LEU A 63 -6.55 9.58 10.65
C LEU A 63 -5.13 9.89 11.13
N PHE A 64 -4.98 10.01 12.44
CA PHE A 64 -3.67 10.02 13.09
C PHE A 64 -3.72 9.38 14.46
N LEU A 65 -2.60 8.78 14.84
CA LEU A 65 -2.31 8.40 16.22
C LEU A 65 -1.19 9.30 16.70
N ARG A 66 -1.44 10.10 17.74
CA ARG A 66 -0.45 10.99 18.34
C ARG A 66 -0.39 10.73 19.83
N GLU A 67 0.78 10.31 20.32
CA GLU A 67 1.00 10.03 21.74
C GLU A 67 -0.06 9.10 22.36
N GLY A 68 -0.47 8.08 21.60
CA GLY A 68 -1.48 7.10 22.01
C GLY A 68 -2.93 7.52 21.81
N VAL A 69 -3.19 8.76 21.36
CA VAL A 69 -4.55 9.24 21.07
C VAL A 69 -4.85 9.11 19.57
N LEU A 70 -5.82 8.27 19.23
CA LEU A 70 -6.32 8.09 17.86
C LEU A 70 -7.42 9.11 17.58
N ALA A 71 -7.31 9.83 16.47
CA ALA A 71 -8.36 10.65 15.91
C ALA A 71 -8.54 10.34 14.43
N ILE A 72 -9.79 10.16 14.01
CA ILE A 72 -10.16 9.83 12.64
C ILE A 72 -10.91 11.02 12.07
N ASP A 73 -10.63 11.36 10.82
CA ASP A 73 -11.35 12.43 10.13
C ASP A 73 -12.83 12.03 9.95
N PRO A 74 -13.80 12.96 10.14
CA PRO A 74 -15.22 12.65 10.03
C PRO A 74 -15.64 11.92 8.75
N GLU A 75 -14.98 12.20 7.62
CA GLU A 75 -15.25 11.52 6.34
C GLU A 75 -14.95 10.01 6.38
N TYR A 76 -14.01 9.60 7.24
CA TYR A 76 -13.53 8.23 7.34
C TYR A 76 -13.98 7.52 8.63
N ALA A 77 -14.74 8.19 9.50
CA ALA A 77 -15.06 7.73 10.85
C ALA A 77 -15.70 6.32 10.91
N ASP A 78 -16.55 5.98 9.94
CA ASP A 78 -17.28 4.72 9.94
C ASP A 78 -16.48 3.54 9.33
N ARG A 79 -15.37 3.83 8.64
CA ARG A 79 -14.70 2.84 7.79
C ARG A 79 -13.18 2.75 7.94
N ALA A 80 -12.53 3.74 8.55
CA ALA A 80 -11.09 3.71 8.81
C ALA A 80 -10.77 3.36 10.26
N ASN A 81 -9.67 2.62 10.48
CA ASN A 81 -9.09 2.39 11.80
C ASN A 81 -7.60 2.02 11.67
N LEU A 82 -6.90 1.90 12.80
CA LEU A 82 -5.59 1.26 12.84
C LEU A 82 -5.72 -0.20 13.28
N GLN A 83 -4.84 -1.06 12.74
CA GLN A 83 -4.64 -2.40 13.25
C GLN A 83 -3.96 -2.35 14.63
N ASN A 84 -3.88 -3.49 15.31
CA ASN A 84 -3.23 -3.64 16.62
C ASN A 84 -1.74 -3.25 16.62
N ASP A 85 -1.09 -3.18 15.46
CA ASP A 85 0.28 -2.69 15.30
C ASP A 85 0.39 -1.15 15.37
N ASN A 86 -0.75 -0.45 15.45
CA ASN A 86 -0.89 1.01 15.43
C ASN A 86 -0.32 1.68 14.17
N ALA A 87 0.01 0.91 13.14
CA ALA A 87 0.70 1.39 11.94
C ALA A 87 -0.08 1.11 10.67
N THR A 88 -0.68 -0.07 10.56
CA THR A 88 -1.43 -0.51 9.39
C THR A 88 -2.82 0.13 9.39
N LEU A 89 -3.16 0.82 8.30
CA LEU A 89 -4.48 1.40 8.09
C LEU A 89 -5.46 0.31 7.65
N ILE A 90 -6.55 0.16 8.38
CA ILE A 90 -7.70 -0.65 7.99
C ILE A 90 -8.68 0.30 7.31
N LEU A 91 -9.10 -0.03 6.08
CA LEU A 91 -10.14 0.70 5.36
C LEU A 91 -11.20 -0.29 4.87
N LYS A 92 -12.45 -0.09 5.32
CA LYS A 92 -13.60 -0.94 5.02
C LYS A 92 -14.43 -0.40 3.86
N ASP A 93 -15.27 -1.27 3.32
CA ASP A 93 -16.27 -0.96 2.29
C ASP A 93 -15.65 -0.21 1.12
N ILE A 94 -14.55 -0.77 0.58
CA ILE A 94 -13.75 -0.13 -0.46
C ILE A 94 -14.60 0.19 -1.68
N ALA A 95 -14.59 1.44 -2.10
CA ALA A 95 -15.19 1.90 -3.34
C ALA A 95 -14.12 2.05 -4.42
N VAL A 96 -14.54 2.05 -5.69
CA VAL A 96 -13.65 2.29 -6.83
C VAL A 96 -12.94 3.65 -6.73
N ALA A 97 -13.60 4.64 -6.13
CA ALA A 97 -13.03 5.96 -5.88
C ALA A 97 -11.92 5.97 -4.82
N ASP A 98 -11.77 4.90 -4.02
CA ASP A 98 -10.71 4.78 -3.03
C ASP A 98 -9.37 4.35 -3.66
N GLU A 99 -9.34 4.00 -4.95
CA GLU A 99 -8.12 3.77 -5.71
C GLU A 99 -7.22 5.01 -5.68
N GLY A 100 -5.93 4.82 -5.43
CA GLY A 100 -4.99 5.94 -5.36
C GLY A 100 -3.79 5.66 -4.46
N ILE A 101 -3.14 6.74 -4.03
CA ILE A 101 -1.92 6.68 -3.21
C ILE A 101 -2.27 7.00 -1.78
N TYR A 102 -1.96 6.07 -0.87
CA TYR A 102 -2.06 6.26 0.56
C TYR A 102 -0.66 6.54 1.11
N ARG A 103 -0.53 7.63 1.86
CA ARG A 103 0.72 8.07 2.47
C ARG A 103 0.64 7.97 3.97
N CYS A 104 1.64 7.36 4.59
CA CYS A 104 1.89 7.50 6.02
C CYS A 104 3.16 8.32 6.30
N ASP A 105 3.08 9.17 7.33
CA ASP A 105 4.21 9.89 7.91
C ASP A 105 4.40 9.42 9.36
N VAL A 106 5.63 9.06 9.73
CA VAL A 106 5.91 8.39 11.01
C VAL A 106 6.95 9.14 11.85
N ASP A 107 6.62 9.38 13.11
CA ASP A 107 7.58 9.81 14.13
C ASP A 107 7.90 8.65 15.07
N ARG A 108 9.19 8.31 15.19
CA ARG A 108 9.69 7.32 16.16
C ARG A 108 10.33 8.01 17.35
N GLN A 109 10.22 7.41 18.53
CA GLN A 109 10.85 7.96 19.73
C GLN A 109 12.37 8.07 19.57
N GLY A 110 12.92 9.28 19.74
CA GLY A 110 14.36 9.52 19.70
C GLY A 110 15.02 9.36 18.33
N GLN A 111 14.24 9.30 17.25
CA GLN A 111 14.76 9.15 15.88
C GLN A 111 14.24 10.26 14.96
N THR A 112 14.86 10.39 13.79
CA THR A 112 14.38 11.29 12.74
C THR A 112 13.03 10.82 12.18
N PRO A 113 12.07 11.74 11.96
CA PRO A 113 10.81 11.44 11.29
C PRO A 113 11.04 10.77 9.93
N VAL A 114 10.13 9.86 9.56
CA VAL A 114 10.10 9.18 8.26
C VAL A 114 8.82 9.57 7.53
N PRO A 115 8.86 10.62 6.70
CA PRO A 115 7.70 11.06 5.93
C PRO A 115 7.60 10.34 4.58
N ASN A 116 6.46 10.49 3.92
CA ASN A 116 6.21 10.12 2.53
C ASN A 116 6.36 8.62 2.20
N ILE A 117 5.95 7.75 3.14
CA ILE A 117 5.86 6.32 2.87
C ILE A 117 4.54 6.08 2.12
N ASN A 118 4.66 5.82 0.82
CA ASN A 118 3.52 5.68 -0.08
C ASN A 118 3.21 4.22 -0.37
N THR A 119 1.91 3.88 -0.39
CA THR A 119 1.35 2.60 -0.83
C THR A 119 0.28 2.88 -1.89
N LYS A 120 0.36 2.23 -3.05
CA LYS A 120 -0.67 2.35 -4.09
C LYS A 120 -1.74 1.29 -3.87
N LEU A 121 -2.99 1.71 -3.78
CA LEU A 121 -4.16 0.83 -3.77
C LEU A 121 -4.79 0.83 -5.16
N ASN A 122 -4.90 -0.34 -5.78
CA ASN A 122 -5.67 -0.57 -7.00
C ASN A 122 -6.99 -1.26 -6.65
N VAL A 123 -8.11 -0.80 -7.22
CA VAL A 123 -9.45 -1.29 -6.88
C VAL A 123 -10.12 -1.86 -8.12
N PHE A 124 -10.60 -3.09 -7.99
CA PHE A 124 -11.20 -3.84 -9.08
C PHE A 124 -12.71 -4.03 -8.87
N MET A 125 -13.50 -3.83 -9.92
CA MET A 125 -14.91 -4.20 -9.94
C MET A 125 -15.07 -5.63 -10.44
N ILE A 126 -15.79 -6.45 -9.67
CA ILE A 126 -16.23 -7.77 -10.13
C ILE A 126 -17.56 -7.59 -10.85
N THR A 127 -17.60 -7.91 -12.14
CA THR A 127 -18.86 -7.95 -12.89
C THR A 127 -19.11 -9.37 -13.43
N ASN A 128 -20.35 -9.84 -13.22
CA ASN A 128 -20.94 -11.00 -13.90
C ASN A 128 -20.22 -12.36 -13.71
N CYS A 129 -20.24 -12.92 -12.49
CA CYS A 129 -19.83 -14.32 -12.28
C CYS A 129 -21.04 -15.25 -12.49
N THR A 130 -21.09 -15.99 -13.59
CA THR A 130 -22.12 -17.02 -13.84
C THR A 130 -21.66 -18.39 -13.31
N GLY A 131 -22.63 -19.19 -12.84
CA GLY A 131 -22.41 -20.34 -11.96
C GLY A 131 -21.54 -21.48 -12.51
N GLU A 132 -20.94 -22.18 -11.54
CA GLU A 132 -20.35 -23.52 -11.61
C GLU A 132 -19.00 -23.69 -12.33
N SER A 133 -18.57 -22.75 -13.18
CA SER A 133 -17.17 -22.62 -13.61
C SER A 133 -16.67 -21.21 -13.35
N ALA A 134 -15.81 -21.06 -12.35
CA ALA A 134 -15.48 -19.83 -11.67
C ALA A 134 -14.64 -18.83 -12.51
N SER A 135 -15.25 -18.27 -13.55
CA SER A 135 -14.66 -17.21 -14.37
C SER A 135 -15.40 -15.91 -14.08
N CYS A 136 -14.75 -14.98 -13.38
CA CYS A 136 -15.26 -13.63 -13.16
C CYS A 136 -14.52 -12.65 -14.07
N ILE A 137 -15.23 -11.63 -14.57
CA ILE A 137 -14.61 -10.53 -15.30
C ILE A 137 -14.20 -9.47 -14.28
N ILE A 138 -12.96 -9.03 -14.39
CA ILE A 138 -12.43 -7.93 -13.58
C ILE A 138 -12.19 -6.74 -14.46
N GLN A 139 -12.78 -5.62 -14.10
CA GLN A 139 -12.52 -4.34 -14.74
C GLN A 139 -11.61 -3.52 -13.84
N ALA A 140 -10.43 -3.17 -14.36
CA ALA A 140 -9.58 -2.15 -13.77
C ALA A 140 -10.21 -0.78 -14.04
N ASN A 141 -10.27 0.09 -13.04
CA ASN A 141 -10.79 1.43 -13.21
C ASN A 141 -9.84 2.31 -14.06
N GLN A 142 -8.55 2.01 -14.03
CA GLN A 142 -7.55 2.71 -14.84
C GLN A 142 -6.47 1.76 -15.34
N SER A 143 -6.40 1.59 -16.66
CA SER A 143 -5.21 1.07 -17.32
C SER A 143 -4.83 2.02 -18.47
N PRO A 144 -3.57 2.49 -18.56
CA PRO A 144 -3.00 2.86 -19.86
C PRO A 144 -3.14 1.65 -20.80
N PRO A 145 -3.21 1.83 -22.12
CA PRO A 145 -3.21 0.70 -23.04
C PRO A 145 -2.00 -0.18 -22.73
N LEU A 146 -2.26 -1.41 -22.26
CA LEU A 146 -1.20 -2.36 -21.96
C LEU A 146 -0.45 -2.64 -23.27
N PRO A 147 0.91 -2.62 -23.26
CA PRO A 147 1.66 -3.13 -24.39
C PRO A 147 1.27 -4.61 -24.58
N ALA A 148 0.91 -4.95 -25.81
CA ALA A 148 0.35 -6.24 -26.19
C ALA A 148 1.36 -7.40 -26.13
N TYR A 149 2.12 -7.58 -25.06
CA TYR A 149 2.96 -8.77 -24.87
C TYR A 149 3.12 -9.13 -23.39
N SER A 150 2.69 -10.36 -23.08
CA SER A 150 2.77 -11.09 -21.81
C SER A 150 1.52 -11.03 -20.91
N PRO A 151 0.88 -12.18 -20.59
CA PRO A 151 -0.25 -12.20 -19.66
C PRO A 151 0.25 -11.85 -18.25
N THR A 152 -0.12 -10.67 -17.76
CA THR A 152 0.12 -10.32 -16.35
C THR A 152 -0.93 -11.03 -15.51
N PHE A 153 -0.50 -12.00 -14.69
CA PHE A 153 -1.37 -12.68 -13.73
C PHE A 153 -1.41 -11.86 -12.43
N ILE A 154 -2.58 -11.36 -12.04
CA ILE A 154 -2.77 -10.81 -10.70
C ILE A 154 -3.40 -11.88 -9.81
N LEU A 155 -2.77 -12.13 -8.65
CA LEU A 155 -3.36 -12.96 -7.60
C LEU A 155 -4.37 -12.12 -6.85
N LEU A 156 -5.66 -12.38 -7.08
CA LEU A 156 -6.73 -11.80 -6.28
C LEU A 156 -7.29 -12.88 -5.36
N LYS A 157 -7.26 -12.58 -4.06
CA LYS A 157 -8.03 -13.32 -3.06
C LYS A 157 -9.46 -12.83 -3.15
N ILE A 158 -10.33 -13.61 -3.77
CA ILE A 158 -11.76 -13.31 -3.81
C ILE A 158 -12.42 -14.07 -2.65
N PRO A 159 -13.10 -13.39 -1.70
CA PRO A 159 -13.92 -14.07 -0.71
C PRO A 159 -15.02 -14.87 -1.43
N ASN A 160 -15.17 -16.16 -1.11
CA ASN A 160 -16.27 -16.96 -1.68
C ASN A 160 -17.62 -16.36 -1.22
N SER A 161 -18.43 -15.90 -2.16
CA SER A 161 -19.81 -15.45 -1.91
C SER A 161 -20.75 -16.58 -1.40
N PHE A 162 -20.30 -17.83 -1.42
CA PHE A 162 -21.06 -19.03 -1.07
C PHE A 162 -20.70 -19.65 0.30
N GLY A 163 -20.10 -18.90 1.22
CA GLY A 163 -20.04 -19.29 2.64
C GLY A 163 -19.16 -20.51 2.98
N THR A 164 -18.24 -20.91 2.10
CA THR A 164 -17.24 -21.95 2.41
C THR A 164 -15.91 -21.32 2.82
N ARG A 165 -15.37 -21.81 3.95
CA ARG A 165 -14.12 -21.38 4.61
C ARG A 165 -12.86 -21.78 3.80
N MET A 166 -12.84 -21.45 2.52
CA MET A 166 -11.72 -21.68 1.61
C MET A 166 -11.55 -20.41 0.76
N GLU A 167 -10.44 -19.70 0.90
CA GLU A 167 -10.05 -18.64 -0.03
C GLU A 167 -9.77 -19.28 -1.40
N LYS A 168 -10.40 -18.78 -2.47
CA LYS A 168 -10.04 -19.19 -3.84
C LYS A 168 -9.03 -18.19 -4.39
N VAL A 169 -7.86 -18.70 -4.76
CA VAL A 169 -6.83 -17.96 -5.48
C VAL A 169 -7.12 -18.09 -6.98
N TYR A 170 -7.41 -16.97 -7.63
CA TYR A 170 -7.67 -16.94 -9.06
C TYR A 170 -6.45 -16.44 -9.83
N HIS A 171 -6.10 -17.13 -10.91
CA HIS A 171 -5.18 -16.62 -11.93
C HIS A 171 -6.03 -15.88 -12.97
N ILE A 172 -6.02 -14.54 -12.90
CA ILE A 172 -6.89 -13.72 -13.74
C ILE A 172 -6.11 -13.19 -14.93
N LEU A 173 -6.64 -13.46 -16.13
CA LEU A 173 -6.08 -13.00 -17.40
C LEU A 173 -6.62 -11.59 -17.69
N MET A 174 -5.76 -10.58 -17.64
CA MET A 174 -6.12 -9.25 -18.17
C MET A 174 -6.00 -9.27 -19.69
N LYS A 175 -7.04 -8.80 -20.39
CA LYS A 175 -7.06 -8.62 -21.85
C LYS A 175 -6.90 -7.15 -22.19
#